data_AF-A0A2M7IS11-F1
#
_entry.id   AF-A0A2M7IS11-F1
#
_cell.length_a   1.000
_cell.length_b   1.000
_cell.length_c   1.000
_cell.angle_alpha   90.00
_cell.angle_beta   90.00
_cell.angle_gamma   90.00
#
_symmetry.space_group_name_H-M   'P 1'
#
loop_
_entity.id
_entity.type
_entity.pdbx_description
1 polymer ?
#
loop_
_entity_poly.entity_id
_entity_poly.type
_entity_poly.pdbx_seq_one_letter_code
_entity_poly.pdbx_strand_id
1 'polypeptide(L)'
;MTFIKAFHWIGRITAVLLFLLWGAFFVEHLTEWFKDAAHLPPASVFIKQFFHLLMLVGYLVVFKWKVAGSFIIILGALLFFGSIGVNAMITFFTISIIPAVIFLFVLYFEKKILSTTSVDKVSQSKE
;
A
#
# COMPACT_ATOMS: atom_id res chain seq x y z
N MET A 1 19.11 4.28 15.55
CA MET A 1 18.17 3.13 15.57
C MET A 1 16.71 3.53 15.83
N THR A 2 16.44 4.56 16.64
CA THR A 2 15.08 5.04 16.99
C THR A 2 14.28 5.59 15.81
N PHE A 3 14.93 6.29 14.88
CA PHE A 3 14.27 6.88 13.69
C PHE A 3 13.60 5.84 12.78
N ILE A 4 14.30 4.75 12.42
CA ILE A 4 13.75 3.68 11.57
C ILE A 4 12.55 3.00 12.22
N LYS A 5 12.61 2.79 13.54
CA LYS A 5 11.49 2.25 14.31
C LYS A 5 10.26 3.18 14.25
N ALA A 6 10.47 4.48 14.34
CA ALA A 6 9.38 5.46 14.21
C ALA A 6 8.73 5.37 12.82
N PHE A 7 9.51 5.33 11.74
CA PHE A 7 8.97 5.20 10.38
C PHE A 7 8.23 3.87 10.15
N HIS A 8 8.67 2.76 10.74
CA HIS A 8 7.90 1.50 10.73
C HIS A 8 6.52 1.68 11.33
N TRP A 9 6.44 2.33 12.49
CA TRP A 9 5.15 2.58 13.14
C TRP A 9 4.27 3.53 12.36
N ILE A 10 4.83 4.61 11.81
CA ILE A 10 4.07 5.54 10.95
C ILE A 10 3.52 4.78 9.73
N GLY A 11 4.35 3.97 9.06
CA GLY A 11 3.91 3.15 7.91
C GLY A 11 2.80 2.16 8.28
N ARG A 12 2.89 1.52 9.45
CA ARG A 12 1.84 0.61 9.96
C ARG A 12 0.55 1.35 10.28
N ILE A 13 0.62 2.44 11.02
CA ILE A 13 -0.56 3.21 11.44
C ILE A 13 -1.27 3.75 10.20
N THR A 14 -0.53 4.35 9.28
CA THR A 14 -1.10 4.85 8.01
C THR A 14 -1.71 3.72 7.17
N ALA A 15 -1.07 2.55 7.09
CA ALA A 15 -1.65 1.39 6.40
C ALA A 15 -2.96 0.91 7.05
N VAL A 16 -3.04 0.85 8.39
CA VAL A 16 -4.29 0.48 9.09
C VAL A 16 -5.38 1.52 8.83
N LEU A 17 -5.07 2.80 9.00
CA LEU A 17 -6.05 3.87 8.83
C LEU A 17 -6.61 3.90 7.40
N LEU A 18 -5.75 3.77 6.40
CA LEU A 18 -6.17 3.74 5.01
C LEU A 18 -6.89 2.44 4.65
N PHE A 19 -6.49 1.29 5.21
CA PHE A 19 -7.23 0.05 5.04
C PHE A 19 -8.66 0.17 5.59
N LEU A 20 -8.83 0.78 6.77
CA LEU A 20 -10.15 0.99 7.37
C LEU A 20 -10.97 1.99 6.56
N LEU A 21 -10.38 3.12 6.17
CA LEU A 21 -11.04 4.16 5.38
C LEU A 21 -11.52 3.60 4.04
N TRP A 22 -10.62 3.03 3.25
CA TRP A 22 -10.95 2.47 1.94
C TRP A 22 -11.80 1.20 2.06
N GLY A 23 -11.62 0.43 3.13
CA GLY A 23 -12.45 -0.74 3.43
C GLY A 23 -13.92 -0.36 3.67
N ALA A 24 -14.18 0.76 4.36
CA ALA A 24 -15.53 1.28 4.54
C ALA A 24 -16.17 1.64 3.17
N PHE A 25 -15.44 2.37 2.33
CA PHE A 25 -15.90 2.67 0.97
C PHE A 25 -16.09 1.40 0.14
N PHE A 26 -15.21 0.40 0.25
CA PHE A 26 -15.35 -0.86 -0.47
C PHE A 26 -16.69 -1.56 -0.15
N VAL A 27 -17.08 -1.58 1.13
CA VAL A 27 -18.37 -2.12 1.58
C VAL A 27 -19.55 -1.27 1.10
N GLU A 28 -19.39 0.06 1.08
CA GLU A 28 -20.39 0.96 0.50
C GLU A 28 -20.61 0.67 -0.98
N HIS A 29 -19.55 0.48 -1.77
CA HIS A 29 -19.67 0.10 -3.19
C HIS A 29 -20.30 -1.30 -3.36
N LEU A 30 -20.04 -2.25 -2.46
CA LEU A 30 -20.76 -3.53 -2.48
C LEU A 30 -22.26 -3.32 -2.29
N THR A 31 -22.64 -2.44 -1.37
CA THR A 31 -24.04 -2.16 -1.08
C THR A 31 -24.72 -1.37 -2.21
N GLU A 32 -24.02 -0.45 -2.84
CA GLU A 32 -24.53 0.35 -3.95
C GLU A 32 -24.74 -0.51 -5.20
N TRP A 33 -23.75 -1.32 -5.56
CA TRP A 33 -23.73 -2.00 -6.87
C TRP A 33 -24.22 -3.45 -6.85
N PHE A 34 -24.26 -4.11 -5.69
CA PHE A 34 -24.53 -5.55 -5.61
C PHE A 34 -25.71 -5.93 -4.69
N LYS A 35 -26.45 -4.94 -4.17
CA LYS A 35 -27.62 -5.20 -3.31
C LYS A 35 -28.83 -5.74 -4.07
N ASP A 36 -29.02 -5.31 -5.32
CA ASP A 36 -30.11 -5.81 -6.17
C ASP A 36 -29.60 -6.96 -7.07
N ALA A 37 -29.96 -8.19 -6.71
CA ALA A 37 -29.58 -9.37 -7.49
C ALA A 37 -30.30 -9.48 -8.85
N ALA A 38 -31.40 -8.74 -9.05
CA ALA A 38 -32.14 -8.75 -10.32
C ALA A 38 -31.42 -7.94 -11.41
N HIS A 39 -30.58 -6.98 -11.02
CA HIS A 39 -29.86 -6.09 -11.94
C HIS A 39 -28.36 -6.14 -11.64
N LEU A 40 -27.66 -7.04 -12.32
CA LEU A 40 -26.21 -7.12 -12.18
C LEU A 40 -25.54 -5.82 -12.63
N PRO A 41 -24.50 -5.37 -11.92
CA PRO A 41 -23.79 -4.17 -12.30
C PRO A 41 -23.02 -4.40 -13.61
N PRO A 42 -22.69 -3.33 -14.35
CA PRO A 42 -21.88 -3.42 -15.55
C PRO A 42 -20.53 -4.12 -15.28
N ALA A 43 -19.98 -4.84 -16.26
CA ALA A 43 -18.69 -5.54 -16.14
C ALA A 43 -17.53 -4.62 -15.67
N SER A 44 -17.58 -3.33 -16.04
CA SER A 44 -16.60 -2.33 -15.60
C SER A 44 -16.60 -2.14 -14.08
N VAL A 45 -17.74 -2.29 -13.41
CA VAL A 45 -17.85 -2.18 -11.94
C VAL A 45 -17.15 -3.36 -11.27
N PHE A 46 -17.27 -4.57 -11.79
CA PHE A 46 -16.54 -5.74 -11.27
C PHE A 46 -15.03 -5.53 -11.34
N ILE A 47 -14.53 -5.00 -12.45
CA ILE A 47 -13.09 -4.71 -12.64
C ILE A 47 -12.63 -3.65 -11.64
N LYS A 48 -13.41 -2.57 -11.46
CA LYS A 48 -13.12 -1.52 -10.47
C LYS A 48 -13.12 -2.08 -9.05
N GLN A 49 -14.11 -2.89 -8.71
CA GLN A 49 -14.21 -3.53 -7.39
C GLN A 49 -13.02 -4.47 -7.14
N PHE A 50 -12.58 -5.20 -8.17
CA PHE A 50 -11.37 -6.03 -8.09
C PHE A 50 -10.12 -5.20 -7.81
N PHE A 51 -9.90 -4.08 -8.50
CA PHE A 51 -8.76 -3.20 -8.24
C PHE A 51 -8.81 -2.56 -6.84
N HIS A 52 -10.00 -2.21 -6.36
CA HIS A 52 -10.19 -1.74 -5.00
C HIS A 52 -9.83 -2.84 -3.99
N LEU A 53 -10.30 -4.07 -4.18
CA LEU A 53 -9.95 -5.21 -3.34
C LEU A 53 -8.44 -5.47 -3.36
N LEU A 54 -7.81 -5.40 -4.53
CA LEU A 54 -6.38 -5.58 -4.70
C LEU A 54 -5.60 -4.58 -3.83
N MET A 55 -6.00 -3.30 -3.86
CA MET A 55 -5.41 -2.27 -2.99
C MET A 55 -5.57 -2.63 -1.50
N LEU A 56 -6.75 -3.07 -1.06
CA LEU A 56 -7.00 -3.48 0.33
C LEU A 56 -6.14 -4.67 0.77
N VAL A 57 -6.01 -5.68 -0.09
CA VAL A 57 -5.12 -6.82 0.13
C VAL A 57 -3.67 -6.34 0.25
N GLY A 58 -3.27 -5.36 -0.55
CA GLY A 58 -1.95 -4.73 -0.46
C GLY A 58 -1.66 -4.16 0.92
N TYR A 59 -2.60 -3.44 1.52
CA TYR A 59 -2.46 -2.91 2.89
C TYR A 59 -2.29 -4.03 3.93
N LEU A 60 -2.92 -5.20 3.76
CA LEU A 60 -2.72 -6.33 4.67
C LEU A 60 -1.37 -7.04 4.44
N VAL A 61 -1.02 -7.23 3.17
CA VAL A 61 0.22 -7.90 2.75
C VAL A 61 1.46 -7.16 3.23
N VAL A 62 1.42 -5.82 3.26
CA VAL A 62 2.60 -4.99 3.59
C VAL A 62 3.13 -5.23 5.02
N PHE A 63 2.30 -5.73 5.95
CA PHE A 63 2.71 -6.05 7.32
C PHE A 63 3.71 -7.22 7.40
N LYS A 64 3.57 -8.21 6.52
CA LYS A 64 4.44 -9.39 6.45
C LYS A 64 5.47 -9.27 5.33
N TRP A 65 5.04 -8.79 4.16
CA TRP A 65 5.84 -8.69 2.95
C TRP A 65 5.86 -7.26 2.43
N LYS A 66 6.66 -6.40 3.09
CA LYS A 66 6.75 -4.96 2.80
C LYS A 66 6.88 -4.63 1.31
N VAL A 67 7.78 -5.29 0.58
CA VAL A 67 7.99 -5.03 -0.87
C VAL A 67 6.75 -5.40 -1.68
N ALA A 68 6.29 -6.65 -1.57
CA ALA A 68 5.14 -7.13 -2.31
C ALA A 68 3.88 -6.30 -2.00
N GLY A 69 3.63 -6.01 -0.72
CA GLY A 69 2.50 -5.20 -0.29
C GLY A 69 2.55 -3.78 -0.84
N SER A 70 3.72 -3.13 -0.80
CA SER A 70 3.90 -1.81 -1.41
C SER A 70 3.58 -1.80 -2.90
N PHE A 71 4.04 -2.79 -3.66
CA PHE A 71 3.71 -2.89 -5.09
C PHE A 71 2.23 -3.13 -5.34
N ILE A 72 1.59 -4.00 -4.55
CA ILE A 72 0.15 -4.28 -4.66
C ILE A 72 -0.66 -3.02 -4.34
N ILE A 73 -0.30 -2.25 -3.29
CA ILE A 73 -0.96 -0.97 -2.96
C ILE A 73 -0.83 0.01 -4.12
N ILE A 74 0.39 0.22 -4.64
CA ILE A 74 0.63 1.18 -5.71
C ILE A 74 -0.14 0.80 -6.97
N LEU A 75 -0.06 -0.46 -7.41
CA LEU A 75 -0.72 -0.92 -8.61
C LEU A 75 -2.25 -0.90 -8.45
N GLY A 76 -2.77 -1.40 -7.33
CA GLY A 76 -4.21 -1.39 -7.03
C GLY A 76 -4.77 0.03 -6.97
N ALA A 77 -4.11 0.95 -6.27
CA ALA A 77 -4.50 2.35 -6.17
C ALA A 77 -4.46 3.05 -7.54
N LEU A 78 -3.40 2.83 -8.33
CA LEU A 78 -3.26 3.44 -9.66
C LEU A 78 -4.39 2.99 -10.59
N LEU A 79 -4.64 1.68 -10.66
CA LEU A 79 -5.66 1.10 -11.52
C LEU A 79 -7.07 1.51 -11.07
N PHE A 80 -7.33 1.51 -9.77
CA PHE A 80 -8.62 1.92 -9.23
C PHE A 80 -8.88 3.41 -9.47
N PHE A 81 -8.08 4.31 -8.90
CA PHE A 81 -8.33 5.75 -9.00
C PHE A 81 -8.13 6.31 -10.42
N GLY A 82 -7.23 5.72 -11.21
CA GLY A 82 -7.08 6.02 -12.63
C GLY A 82 -8.34 5.72 -13.45
N SER A 83 -9.13 4.71 -13.04
CA SER A 83 -10.41 4.37 -13.68
C SER A 83 -11.59 5.24 -13.24
N ILE A 84 -11.43 6.04 -12.18
CA ILE A 84 -12.44 6.99 -11.68
C ILE A 84 -12.29 8.34 -12.38
N GLY A 85 -11.07 8.85 -12.50
CA GLY A 85 -10.78 10.11 -13.20
C GLY A 85 -9.51 10.80 -12.71
N VAL A 86 -9.03 11.80 -13.45
CA VAL A 86 -7.72 12.46 -13.20
C VAL A 86 -7.63 13.10 -11.81
N ASN A 87 -8.69 13.76 -11.33
CA ASN A 87 -8.68 14.39 -10.01
C ASN A 87 -8.61 13.34 -8.89
N ALA A 88 -9.41 12.27 -9.01
CA ALA A 88 -9.39 11.16 -8.08
C ALA A 88 -8.02 10.46 -8.09
N MET A 89 -7.44 10.28 -9.28
CA MET A 89 -6.08 9.78 -9.46
C MET A 89 -5.10 10.66 -8.69
N ILE A 90 -4.97 11.96 -8.99
CA ILE A 90 -3.94 12.80 -8.36
C ILE A 90 -4.08 12.84 -6.83
N THR A 91 -5.31 13.03 -6.33
CA THR A 91 -5.53 13.21 -4.89
C THR A 91 -5.49 11.88 -4.13
N PHE A 92 -6.35 10.93 -4.50
CA PHE A 92 -6.54 9.71 -3.70
C PHE A 92 -5.44 8.68 -3.92
N PHE A 93 -4.84 8.60 -5.12
CA PHE A 93 -3.65 7.76 -5.32
C PHE A 93 -2.51 8.22 -4.42
N THR A 94 -2.19 9.52 -4.44
CA THR A 94 -1.08 10.09 -3.66
C THR A 94 -1.24 9.80 -2.18
N ILE A 95 -2.45 9.94 -1.64
CA ILE A 95 -2.77 9.59 -0.25
C ILE A 95 -2.62 8.08 -0.01
N SER A 96 -3.14 7.27 -0.92
CA SER A 96 -3.19 5.80 -0.77
C SER A 96 -1.80 5.14 -0.79
N ILE A 97 -0.83 5.71 -1.50
CA ILE A 97 0.52 5.14 -1.58
C ILE A 97 1.43 5.54 -0.42
N ILE A 98 1.01 6.43 0.48
CA ILE A 98 1.82 6.89 1.63
C ILE A 98 2.47 5.72 2.41
N PRO A 99 1.72 4.71 2.90
CA PRO A 99 2.34 3.59 3.61
C PRO A 99 3.31 2.81 2.73
N ALA A 100 3.00 2.62 1.45
CA ALA A 100 3.86 1.91 0.51
C ALA A 100 5.22 2.61 0.35
N VAL A 101 5.19 3.94 0.17
CA VAL A 101 6.40 4.79 0.07
C VAL A 101 7.21 4.74 1.36
N ILE A 102 6.56 4.85 2.52
CA ILE A 102 7.23 4.77 3.82
C ILE A 102 7.95 3.42 3.98
N PHE A 103 7.29 2.30 3.68
CA PHE A 103 7.92 0.99 3.82
C PHE A 103 9.08 0.77 2.85
N LEU A 104 8.96 1.23 1.60
CA LEU A 104 10.04 1.16 0.63
C LEU A 104 11.23 2.04 1.06
N PHE A 105 10.96 3.24 1.56
CA PHE A 105 11.96 4.13 2.14
C PHE A 105 12.69 3.45 3.30
N VAL A 106 11.96 2.90 4.27
CA VAL A 106 12.56 2.22 5.41
C VAL A 106 13.43 1.04 4.97
N LEU A 107 12.94 0.20 4.05
CA LEU A 107 13.70 -0.92 3.52
C LEU A 107 15.01 -0.49 2.84
N TYR A 108 14.98 0.62 2.10
CA TYR A 108 16.17 1.18 1.45
C TYR A 108 17.23 1.56 2.48
N PHE A 109 16.83 2.28 3.55
CA PHE A 109 17.77 2.69 4.61
C PHE A 109 18.26 1.52 5.47
N GLU A 110 17.40 0.53 5.77
CA GLU A 110 17.81 -0.68 6.48
C GLU A 110 18.91 -1.43 5.70
N LYS A 111 18.73 -1.63 4.39
CA LYS A 111 19.74 -2.26 3.54
C LYS A 111 21.05 -1.46 3.49
N LYS A 112 20.96 -0.14 3.34
CA LYS A 112 22.14 0.73 3.28
C LYS A 112 22.97 0.65 4.56
N ILE A 113 22.34 0.74 5.73
CA ILE A 113 23.04 0.66 7.02
C ILE A 113 23.74 -0.70 7.20
N LEU A 114 23.05 -1.80 6.87
CA LEU A 114 23.62 -3.14 6.96
C LEU A 114 24.84 -3.31 6.04
N SER A 115 24.81 -2.73 4.84
CA SER A 115 25.93 -2.77 3.92
C SER A 115 27.17 -2.05 4.48
N THR A 116 27.01 -0.87 5.08
CA THR A 116 28.12 -0.11 5.67
C THR A 116 28.77 -0.85 6.84
N THR A 117 27.97 -1.37 7.78
CA THR A 117 28.50 -2.10 8.95
C THR A 117 29.25 -3.37 8.55
N SER A 118 28.88 -4.02 7.44
CA SER A 118 29.59 -5.20 6.94
C SER A 118 30.99 -4.88 6.41
N VAL A 119 31.16 -3.71 5.77
CA VAL A 119 32.45 -3.25 5.23
C VAL A 119 33.43 -2.93 6.37
N ASP A 120 32.97 -2.21 7.40
CA ASP A 120 33.80 -1.82 8.54
C ASP A 120 34.33 -3.02 9.34
N LYS A 121 33.56 -4.11 9.41
CA LYS A 121 34.01 -5.35 10.08
C LYS A 121 35.09 -6.09 9.29
N VAL A 122 35.05 -6.02 7.96
CA VAL A 122 36.02 -6.71 7.08
C VAL A 122 37.36 -5.98 7.05
N SER A 123 37.37 -4.65 7.19
CA SER A 123 38.63 -3.89 7.32
C SER A 123 39.32 -4.18 8.66
N GLN A 124 38.57 -4.18 9.76
CA GLN A 124 39.12 -4.45 11.10
C GLN A 124 39.64 -5.87 11.31
N SER A 125 39.19 -6.87 10.54
CA SER A 125 39.70 -8.24 10.66
C SER A 125 41.00 -8.48 9.87
N LYS A 126 41.51 -7.47 9.16
CA LYS A 126 42.74 -7.56 8.35
C LYS A 126 43.93 -6.82 8.98
N GLU A 127 43.72 -6.20 10.14
CA GLU A 127 44.75 -5.59 11.00
C GLU A 127 45.08 -6.53 12.17
#